data_AF-A0A5N9I3F7-F1
#
_entry.id   AF-A0A5N9I3F7-F1
#
_cell.length_a   1.000
_cell.length_b   1.000
_cell.length_c   1.000
_cell.angle_alpha   90.00
_cell.angle_beta   90.00
_cell.angle_gamma   90.00
#
_symmetry.space_group_name_H-M   'P 1'
#
loop_
_entity.id
_entity.type
_entity.pdbx_description
1 polymer ?
#
loop_
_entity_poly.entity_id
_entity_poly.type
_entity_poly.pdbx_seq_one_letter_code
_entity_poly.pdbx_strand_id
1 'polypeptide(L)'
;MKKLVPDPPPTSIPQPEIPGFSLINPPSTEQCEALVHALTLTVQQTYSVLLDSDPGPQRDAMAINIRLLSRMVSALADHSDLPI
;
A
#
# COMPACT_ATOMS: atom_id res chain seq x y z
N MET A 1 -38.32 -10.96 24.96
CA MET A 1 -37.40 -9.81 25.10
C MET A 1 -36.34 -9.90 24.02
N LYS A 2 -36.38 -9.04 23.00
CA LYS A 2 -35.33 -8.97 21.98
C LYS A 2 -34.24 -8.06 22.54
N LYS A 3 -33.11 -8.62 22.95
CA LYS A 3 -31.94 -7.81 23.30
C LYS A 3 -31.53 -7.05 22.04
N LEU A 4 -31.59 -5.72 22.08
CA LEU A 4 -30.98 -4.88 21.05
C LEU A 4 -29.48 -5.19 21.09
N VAL A 5 -28.99 -5.86 20.07
CA VAL A 5 -27.55 -6.05 19.87
C VAL A 5 -27.02 -4.68 19.44
N PRO A 6 -26.05 -4.08 20.15
CA PRO A 6 -25.41 -2.86 19.70
C PRO A 6 -24.80 -3.11 18.32
N ASP A 7 -24.97 -2.17 17.39
CA ASP A 7 -24.29 -2.27 16.08
C ASP A 7 -22.78 -2.41 16.31
N PRO A 8 -22.11 -3.33 15.60
CA PRO A 8 -20.68 -3.51 15.74
C PRO A 8 -19.97 -2.19 15.39
N PRO A 9 -18.87 -1.85 16.09
CA PRO A 9 -18.13 -0.62 15.81
C PRO A 9 -17.72 -0.60 14.32
N PRO A 10 -17.73 0.57 13.65
CA PRO A 10 -17.52 0.69 12.19
C PRO A 10 -16.12 0.32 11.69
N THR A 11 -15.31 -0.35 12.51
CA THR A 11 -13.89 -0.59 12.27
C THR A 11 -13.54 -2.03 12.60
N SER A 12 -14.06 -2.96 11.81
CA SER A 12 -13.44 -4.28 11.66
C SER A 12 -13.59 -4.76 10.24
N ILE A 13 -13.37 -3.88 9.26
CA ILE A 13 -12.96 -4.34 7.93
C ILE A 13 -11.61 -5.01 8.17
N PRO A 14 -11.48 -6.34 7.99
CA PRO A 14 -10.19 -6.99 8.09
C PRO A 14 -9.29 -6.29 7.07
N GLN A 15 -8.32 -5.52 7.55
CA GLN A 15 -7.29 -5.02 6.65
C GLN A 15 -6.50 -6.26 6.24
N PRO A 16 -6.52 -6.67 4.97
CA PRO A 16 -5.72 -7.81 4.54
C PRO A 16 -4.28 -7.50 4.93
N GLU A 17 -3.68 -8.41 5.69
CA GLU A 17 -2.28 -8.28 6.09
C GLU A 17 -1.45 -8.23 4.81
N ILE A 18 -0.72 -7.15 4.62
CA ILE A 18 0.08 -6.99 3.41
C ILE A 18 1.32 -7.86 3.59
N PRO A 19 1.59 -8.81 2.67
CA PRO A 19 2.74 -9.68 2.78
C PRO A 19 4.02 -8.85 2.90
N GLY A 20 4.94 -9.31 3.75
CA GLY A 20 6.27 -8.72 3.84
C GLY A 20 6.99 -8.85 2.49
N PHE A 21 7.71 -7.79 2.11
CA PHE A 21 8.58 -7.83 0.94
C PHE A 21 10.01 -8.08 1.39
N SER A 22 10.66 -9.05 0.74
CA SER A 22 12.09 -9.30 0.87
C SER A 22 12.67 -9.37 -0.54
N LEU A 23 13.74 -8.62 -0.79
CA LEU A 23 14.44 -8.66 -2.07
C LEU A 23 15.49 -9.79 -1.99
N ILE A 24 15.18 -10.94 -2.59
CA ILE A 24 16.07 -12.11 -2.58
C ILE A 24 17.41 -11.77 -3.26
N ASN A 25 17.35 -11.00 -4.35
CA ASN A 25 18.50 -10.42 -5.02
C ASN A 25 18.27 -8.91 -5.12
N PRO A 26 18.84 -8.09 -4.22
CA PRO A 26 18.62 -6.66 -4.26
C PRO A 26 19.19 -6.08 -5.56
N PRO A 27 18.49 -5.12 -6.20
CA PRO A 27 19.03 -4.35 -7.32
C PRO A 27 20.31 -3.59 -6.91
N SER A 28 21.07 -3.07 -7.89
CA SER A 28 22.13 -2.10 -7.57
C SER A 28 21.54 -0.83 -6.97
N THR A 29 22.35 -0.01 -6.27
CA THR A 29 21.89 1.27 -5.69
C THR A 29 21.18 2.16 -6.70
N GLU A 30 21.75 2.32 -7.90
CA GLU A 30 21.13 3.10 -8.99
C GLU A 30 19.77 2.52 -9.44
N GLN A 31 19.65 1.19 -9.47
CA GLN A 31 18.39 0.51 -9.79
C GLN A 31 17.37 0.66 -8.66
N CYS A 32 17.81 0.64 -7.39
CA CYS A 32 16.96 0.92 -6.24
C CYS A 32 16.41 2.35 -6.29
N GLU A 33 17.26 3.36 -6.55
CA GLU A 33 16.81 4.75 -6.71
C GLU A 33 15.79 4.91 -7.83
N ALA A 34 16.09 4.36 -9.02
CA ALA A 34 15.18 4.42 -10.16
C ALA A 34 13.84 3.74 -9.85
N LEU A 35 13.88 2.60 -9.15
CA LEU A 35 12.69 1.85 -8.79
C LEU A 35 11.88 2.55 -7.70
N VAL A 36 12.53 3.11 -6.67
CA VAL A 36 11.87 3.95 -5.64
C VAL A 36 11.18 5.13 -6.29
N HIS A 37 11.83 5.82 -7.22
CA HIS A 37 11.24 6.96 -7.94
C HIS A 37 10.02 6.52 -8.76
N ALA A 38 10.14 5.45 -9.56
CA ALA A 38 9.04 4.93 -10.37
C ALA A 38 7.84 4.46 -9.53
N LEU A 39 8.10 3.75 -8.43
CA LEU A 39 7.06 3.28 -7.52
C LEU A 39 6.38 4.44 -6.78
N THR A 40 7.15 5.44 -6.35
CA THR A 40 6.60 6.65 -5.70
C THR A 40 5.67 7.40 -6.65
N LEU A 41 6.09 7.57 -7.91
CA LEU A 41 5.25 8.19 -8.94
C LEU A 41 3.96 7.37 -9.18
N THR A 42 4.09 6.04 -9.23
CA THR A 42 2.94 5.14 -9.40
C THR A 42 1.96 5.26 -8.23
N VAL A 43 2.46 5.34 -6.99
CA VAL A 43 1.63 5.57 -5.80
C VAL A 43 0.90 6.90 -5.89
N GLN A 44 1.59 7.98 -6.24
CA GLN A 44 0.99 9.31 -6.37
C GLN A 44 -0.12 9.32 -7.43
N GLN A 45 0.13 8.75 -8.61
CA GLN A 45 -0.85 8.66 -9.68
C GLN A 45 -2.06 7.79 -9.30
N THR A 46 -1.81 6.64 -8.68
CA THR A 46 -2.87 5.73 -8.22
C THR A 46 -3.70 6.37 -7.11
N TYR A 47 -3.07 7.14 -6.22
CA TYR A 47 -3.75 7.85 -5.15
C TYR A 47 -4.68 8.95 -5.69
N SER A 48 -4.23 9.71 -6.70
CA SER A 48 -5.10 10.69 -7.38
C SER A 48 -6.36 10.02 -7.95
N VAL A 49 -6.20 8.90 -8.66
CA VAL A 49 -7.35 8.14 -9.21
C VAL A 49 -8.25 7.58 -8.10
N LEU A 50 -7.66 7.13 -6.98
CA LEU A 50 -8.42 6.63 -5.83
C LEU A 50 -9.34 7.70 -5.24
N LEU A 51 -8.88 8.96 -5.15
CA LEU A 51 -9.67 10.07 -4.61
C LEU A 51 -10.89 10.38 -5.47
N ASP A 52 -10.76 10.25 -6.78
CA ASP A 52 -11.83 10.49 -7.76
C ASP A 52 -12.77 9.28 -7.93
N SER A 53 -12.46 8.14 -7.31
CA SER A 53 -13.21 6.90 -7.47
C SER A 53 -14.33 6.74 -6.44
N ASP A 54 -15.50 6.31 -6.91
CA ASP A 54 -16.62 5.95 -6.05
C ASP A 54 -16.27 4.77 -5.12
N PRO A 55 -16.89 4.67 -3.94
CA PRO A 55 -16.75 3.51 -3.06
C PRO A 55 -17.12 2.21 -3.78
N GLY A 56 -16.27 1.19 -3.65
CA GLY A 56 -16.53 -0.12 -4.23
C GLY A 56 -15.28 -0.98 -4.36
N PRO A 57 -15.41 -2.22 -4.86
CA PRO A 57 -14.32 -3.19 -4.91
C PRO A 57 -13.09 -2.71 -5.66
N GLN A 58 -13.28 -1.88 -6.70
CA GLN A 58 -12.17 -1.29 -7.45
C GLN A 58 -11.37 -0.30 -6.61
N ARG A 59 -12.05 0.56 -5.83
CA ARG A 59 -11.42 1.50 -4.91
C ARG A 59 -10.67 0.77 -3.79
N ASP A 60 -11.25 -0.31 -3.26
CA ASP A 60 -10.61 -1.13 -2.25
C ASP A 60 -9.33 -1.81 -2.79
N ALA A 61 -9.38 -2.34 -4.02
CA ALA A 61 -8.22 -2.91 -4.68
C ALA A 61 -7.11 -1.86 -4.91
N MET A 62 -7.47 -0.64 -5.34
CA MET A 62 -6.50 0.45 -5.48
C MET A 62 -5.87 0.84 -4.15
N ALA A 63 -6.65 0.89 -3.06
CA ALA A 63 -6.13 1.16 -1.73
C ALA A 63 -5.14 0.09 -1.26
N ILE A 64 -5.41 -1.20 -1.54
CA ILE A 64 -4.48 -2.29 -1.26
C ILE A 64 -3.21 -2.15 -2.09
N ASN A 65 -3.33 -1.85 -3.39
CA ASN A 65 -2.17 -1.65 -4.28
C ASN A 65 -1.26 -0.52 -3.78
N ILE A 66 -1.84 0.62 -3.37
CA ILE A 66 -1.06 1.74 -2.82
C ILE A 66 -0.26 1.31 -1.60
N ARG A 67 -0.88 0.57 -0.67
CA ARG A 67 -0.18 0.10 0.52
C ARG A 67 0.90 -0.95 0.19
N LEU A 68 0.66 -1.82 -0.79
CA LEU A 68 1.64 -2.79 -1.28
C LEU A 68 2.87 -2.08 -1.88
N LEU A 69 2.65 -1.12 -2.78
CA LEU A 69 3.73 -0.35 -3.39
C LEU A 69 4.51 0.46 -2.35
N SER A 70 3.84 1.01 -1.34
CA SER A 70 4.49 1.74 -0.25
C SER A 70 5.44 0.83 0.57
N ARG A 71 5.04 -0.43 0.81
CA ARG A 71 5.91 -1.44 1.45
C ARG A 71 7.12 -1.78 0.58
N MET A 72 6.95 -1.87 -0.74
CA MET A 72 8.08 -2.09 -1.67
C MET A 72 9.06 -0.93 -1.67
N VAL A 73 8.58 0.31 -1.68
CA VAL A 73 9.42 1.51 -1.59
C VAL A 73 10.24 1.49 -0.30
N SER A 74 9.60 1.17 0.84
CA SER A 74 10.30 1.08 2.13
C SER A 74 11.40 0.02 2.10
N ALA A 75 11.09 -1.19 1.60
CA ALA A 75 12.07 -2.27 1.50
C ALA A 75 13.24 -1.94 0.57
N LEU A 76 13.00 -1.21 -0.53
CA LEU A 76 14.06 -0.76 -1.43
C LEU A 76 14.94 0.31 -0.80
N ALA A 77 14.34 1.26 -0.08
CA ALA A 77 15.08 2.33 0.61
C ALA A 77 15.94 1.78 1.75
N ASP A 78 15.41 0.85 2.56
CA ASP A 78 16.16 0.14 3.60
C ASP A 78 17.38 -0.60 3.04
N HIS A 79 17.28 -1.12 1.81
CA HIS A 79 18.38 -1.81 1.14
C HIS A 79 19.47 -0.89 0.58
N SER A 80 19.16 0.39 0.35
CA SER A 80 20.03 1.34 -0.36
C SER A 80 20.53 2.49 0.52
N ASP A 81 20.29 2.43 1.85
CA ASP A 81 20.55 3.53 2.80
C ASP A 81 19.94 4.87 2.35
N LEU A 82 18.88 4.83 1.53
CA LEU A 82 18.20 6.02 1.05
C LEU A 82 17.30 6.59 2.15
N PRO A 83 17.28 7.91 2.36
CA PRO A 83 16.33 8.53 3.27
C PRO A 83 14.90 8.35 2.72
N ILE A 84 14.01 7.82 3.56
CA ILE A 84 12.56 7.69 3.31
C ILE A 84 11.85 8.98 3.69
#